data_AF-A0A933JT97-F1
#
_entry.id   AF-A0A933JT97-F1
#
_cell.length_a   1.000
_cell.length_b   1.000
_cell.length_c   1.000
_cell.angle_alpha   90.00
_cell.angle_beta   90.00
_cell.angle_gamma   90.00
#
_symmetry.space_group_name_H-M   'P 1'
#
loop_
_entity.id
_entity.type
_entity.pdbx_description
1 polymer ?
#
loop_
_entity_poly.entity_id
_entity_poly.type
_entity_poly.pdbx_seq_one_letter_code
_entity_poly.pdbx_strand_id
1 'polypeptide(L)'
;MLALIVTLVTAAPGTAMASIPASNFNPPFPPSSGGQKEVHIAAFLIDRRPVTNLQFLRFVARHAKWRRDQVPRLLADASYLSHWEAPDRLGPAALDDQPVTRVSWFSAKAYCEALGARLPTEYEWEEVAAASEVARDARSDPLFRQKILAWYSRPTEALAQVGQSPPNIFGVQDMHGLVWEWVLDFGSVLVSNDSRDAKDGLRFCGGAGLTADDKTDYAALMRAAFRASLAARYTTKNLGFRCAKDTRALSSEAP
;
A
#
# COMPACT_ATOMS: atom_id res chain seq x y z
N MET A 1 40.05 -28.20 -12.51
CA MET A 1 38.96 -27.46 -13.19
C MET A 1 37.76 -27.45 -12.26
N LEU A 2 37.65 -26.47 -11.36
CA LEU A 2 36.50 -26.33 -10.44
C LEU A 2 35.41 -25.54 -11.17
N ALA A 3 34.28 -26.18 -11.45
CA ALA A 3 33.11 -25.52 -12.02
C ALA A 3 32.38 -24.75 -10.91
N LEU A 4 32.41 -23.42 -11.01
CA LEU A 4 31.63 -22.51 -10.19
C LEU A 4 30.15 -22.64 -10.60
N ILE A 5 29.35 -23.33 -9.79
CA ILE A 5 27.90 -23.39 -9.97
C ILE A 5 27.34 -22.04 -9.54
N VAL A 6 27.08 -21.16 -10.51
CA VAL A 6 26.30 -19.94 -10.30
C VAL A 6 24.83 -20.34 -10.22
N THR A 7 24.30 -20.42 -9.01
CA THR A 7 22.86 -20.56 -8.78
C THR A 7 22.17 -19.28 -9.23
N LEU A 8 21.60 -19.30 -10.45
CA LEU A 8 20.66 -18.29 -10.91
C LEU A 8 19.44 -18.30 -10.00
N VAL A 9 19.34 -17.31 -9.10
CA VAL A 9 18.12 -17.02 -8.35
C VAL A 9 17.12 -16.47 -9.37
N THR A 10 16.25 -17.33 -9.90
CA THR A 10 15.11 -16.88 -10.70
C THR A 10 14.15 -16.15 -9.78
N ALA A 11 14.07 -14.81 -9.91
CA ALA A 11 13.04 -14.01 -9.25
C ALA A 11 11.66 -14.58 -9.60
N ALA A 12 10.75 -14.69 -8.63
CA ALA A 12 9.36 -15.02 -8.96
C ALA A 12 8.83 -14.00 -9.97
N PRO A 13 7.98 -14.41 -10.93
CA PRO A 13 7.26 -13.44 -11.74
C PRO A 13 6.44 -12.55 -10.80
N GLY A 14 6.83 -11.29 -10.70
CA GLY A 14 6.08 -10.26 -10.00
C GLY A 14 4.75 -10.00 -10.69
N THR A 15 3.84 -9.31 -10.01
CA THR A 15 2.58 -8.84 -10.59
C THR A 15 2.88 -7.94 -11.79
N ALA A 16 2.03 -7.96 -12.82
CA ALA A 16 2.13 -6.98 -13.90
C ALA A 16 2.00 -5.56 -13.32
N MET A 17 2.93 -4.67 -13.66
CA MET A 17 2.95 -3.29 -13.18
C MET A 17 2.41 -2.31 -14.24
N ALA A 18 1.73 -1.27 -13.81
CA ALA A 18 1.34 -0.10 -14.60
C ALA A 18 2.43 0.98 -14.52
N SER A 19 2.62 1.72 -15.61
CA SER A 19 3.51 2.89 -15.63
C SER A 19 2.72 4.14 -15.28
N ILE A 20 3.17 4.85 -14.25
CA ILE A 20 2.61 6.13 -13.82
C ILE A 20 3.57 7.24 -14.28
N PRO A 21 3.13 8.18 -15.13
CA PRO A 21 3.98 9.27 -15.58
C PRO A 21 4.27 10.23 -14.42
N ALA A 22 5.39 10.95 -14.48
CA ALA A 22 5.69 11.98 -13.50
C ALA A 22 4.60 13.07 -13.50
N SER A 23 4.31 13.63 -12.32
CA SER A 23 3.26 14.62 -12.15
C SER A 23 3.56 15.58 -10.99
N ASN A 24 2.79 16.67 -10.94
CA ASN A 24 2.63 17.46 -9.72
C ASN A 24 1.24 17.14 -9.18
N PHE A 25 1.18 16.70 -7.94
CA PHE A 25 -0.04 16.20 -7.32
C PHE A 25 -0.38 17.02 -6.08
N ASN A 26 -1.64 17.38 -5.89
CA ASN A 26 -2.12 18.01 -4.66
C ASN A 26 -2.69 16.93 -3.73
N PRO A 27 -1.93 16.39 -2.74
CA PRO A 27 -2.43 15.35 -1.87
C PRO A 27 -3.49 15.87 -0.89
N PRO A 28 -4.41 15.00 -0.41
CA PRO A 28 -5.41 15.40 0.59
C PRO A 28 -4.79 15.96 1.89
N PHE A 29 -3.57 15.53 2.20
CA PHE A 29 -2.77 15.97 3.35
C PHE A 29 -1.41 16.49 2.85
N PRO A 30 -1.30 17.80 2.52
CA PRO A 30 -0.05 18.39 2.08
C PRO A 30 1.00 18.41 3.20
N PRO A 31 2.30 18.44 2.85
CA PRO A 31 3.36 18.54 3.83
C PRO A 31 3.25 19.82 4.66
N SER A 32 3.58 19.74 5.95
CA SER A 32 3.46 20.83 6.92
C SER A 32 4.48 21.97 6.72
N SER A 33 5.46 21.81 5.82
CA SER A 33 6.52 22.81 5.58
C SER A 33 6.24 23.66 4.34
N GLY A 34 6.07 24.97 4.53
CA GLY A 34 6.33 25.98 3.49
C GLY A 34 5.19 26.35 2.54
N GLY A 35 3.95 25.88 2.75
CA GLY A 35 2.79 26.34 1.97
C GLY A 35 2.71 25.79 0.53
N GLN A 36 3.56 24.82 0.16
CA GLN A 36 3.41 24.10 -1.10
C GLN A 36 2.24 23.11 -0.98
N LYS A 37 1.18 23.35 -1.75
CA LYS A 37 0.05 22.42 -1.88
C LYS A 37 0.38 21.22 -2.78
N GLU A 38 1.26 21.42 -3.76
CA GLU A 38 1.63 20.37 -4.71
C GLU A 38 2.95 19.70 -4.33
N VAL A 39 3.00 18.39 -4.53
CA VAL A 39 4.20 17.55 -4.41
C VAL A 39 4.56 17.00 -5.79
N HIS A 40 5.84 17.04 -6.13
CA HIS A 40 6.32 16.41 -7.36
C HIS A 40 6.48 14.91 -7.14
N ILE A 41 5.82 14.11 -7.98
CA ILE A 41 5.93 12.66 -8.00
C ILE A 41 6.69 12.26 -9.27
N ALA A 42 7.85 11.62 -9.11
CA ALA A 42 8.63 11.11 -10.22
C ALA A 42 7.90 9.94 -10.91
N ALA A 43 8.20 9.67 -12.18
CA ALA A 43 7.61 8.53 -12.88
C ALA A 43 7.99 7.20 -12.21
N PHE A 44 7.02 6.33 -12.00
CA PHE A 44 7.20 5.06 -11.30
C PHE A 44 6.33 3.97 -11.90
N LEU A 45 6.61 2.73 -11.52
CA LEU A 45 5.78 1.58 -11.79
C LEU A 45 5.03 1.18 -10.52
N ILE A 46 3.79 0.72 -10.63
CA ILE A 46 3.01 0.16 -9.52
C ILE A 46 2.30 -1.11 -9.93
N ASP A 47 2.22 -2.10 -9.05
CA ASP A 47 1.45 -3.32 -9.32
C ASP A 47 0.00 -2.96 -9.69
N ARG A 48 -0.48 -3.56 -10.79
CA ARG A 48 -1.85 -3.32 -11.28
C ARG A 48 -2.92 -3.82 -10.31
N ARG A 49 -2.56 -4.77 -9.44
CA ARG A 49 -3.46 -5.44 -8.47
C ARG A 49 -2.70 -5.66 -7.16
N PRO A 50 -3.40 -5.77 -6.02
CA PRO A 50 -2.77 -6.14 -4.75
C PRO A 50 -2.06 -7.50 -4.84
N VAL A 51 -1.05 -7.70 -3.98
CA VAL A 51 -0.35 -8.99 -3.88
C VAL A 51 -1.32 -10.06 -3.39
N THR A 52 -1.33 -11.22 -4.02
CA THR A 52 -2.25 -12.33 -3.67
C THR A 52 -1.68 -13.28 -2.62
N ASN A 53 -2.55 -14.09 -2.01
CA ASN A 53 -2.15 -15.15 -1.09
C ASN A 53 -1.15 -16.12 -1.73
N LEU A 54 -1.39 -16.58 -2.97
CA LEU A 54 -0.49 -17.50 -3.66
C LEU A 54 0.88 -16.87 -3.92
N GLN A 55 0.91 -15.59 -4.29
CA GLN A 55 2.16 -14.86 -4.49
C GLN A 55 2.96 -14.74 -3.18
N PHE A 56 2.28 -14.41 -2.08
CA PHE A 56 2.93 -14.29 -0.77
C PHE A 56 3.35 -15.63 -0.19
N LEU A 57 2.58 -16.71 -0.40
CA LEU A 57 2.96 -18.07 -0.03
C LEU A 57 4.29 -18.47 -0.69
N ARG A 58 4.44 -18.21 -1.99
CA ARG A 58 5.70 -18.46 -2.73
C ARG A 58 6.87 -17.67 -2.16
N PHE A 59 6.63 -16.45 -1.68
CA PHE A 59 7.65 -15.67 -0.99
C PHE A 59 8.04 -16.31 0.35
N VAL A 60 7.07 -16.63 1.21
CA VAL A 60 7.33 -17.27 2.50
C VAL A 60 8.07 -18.60 2.36
N ALA A 61 7.75 -19.40 1.33
CA ALA A 61 8.44 -20.66 1.04
C ALA A 61 9.96 -20.47 0.75
N ARG A 62 10.36 -19.34 0.16
CA ARG A 62 11.77 -19.02 -0.11
C ARG A 62 12.45 -18.21 0.99
N HIS A 63 11.67 -17.60 1.87
CA HIS A 63 12.15 -16.72 2.92
C HIS A 63 11.58 -17.16 4.27
N ALA A 64 12.08 -18.29 4.78
CA ALA A 64 11.55 -18.96 5.98
C ALA A 64 11.41 -18.05 7.21
N LYS A 65 12.22 -16.98 7.32
CA LYS A 65 12.08 -15.97 8.39
C LYS A 65 10.72 -15.27 8.44
N TRP A 66 9.98 -15.27 7.31
CA TRP A 66 8.64 -14.71 7.19
C TRP A 66 7.54 -15.77 7.28
N ARG A 67 7.89 -17.02 7.59
CA ARG A 67 6.89 -18.05 7.86
C ARG A 67 6.21 -17.78 9.20
N ARG A 68 4.91 -18.07 9.30
CA ARG A 68 4.08 -17.71 10.47
C ARG A 68 4.65 -18.21 11.81
N ASP A 69 5.24 -19.40 11.83
CA ASP A 69 5.86 -20.04 13.00
C ASP A 69 7.31 -19.58 13.27
N GLN A 70 7.90 -18.78 12.38
CA GLN A 70 9.30 -18.34 12.45
C GLN A 70 9.45 -16.82 12.60
N VAL A 71 8.44 -16.05 12.22
CA VAL A 71 8.52 -14.58 12.25
C VAL A 71 8.75 -14.08 13.68
N PRO A 72 9.74 -13.19 13.91
CA PRO A 72 9.91 -12.58 15.22
C PRO A 72 8.68 -11.75 15.60
N ARG A 73 8.19 -11.90 16.84
CA ARG A 73 7.03 -11.13 17.37
C ARG A 73 7.24 -9.61 17.38
N LEU A 74 8.48 -9.16 17.26
CA LEU A 74 8.84 -7.76 17.09
C LEU A 74 8.42 -7.23 15.70
N LEU A 75 8.43 -8.10 14.69
CA LEU A 75 8.18 -7.76 13.28
C LEU A 75 6.75 -8.07 12.84
N ALA A 76 6.02 -8.90 13.57
CA ALA A 76 4.62 -9.16 13.31
C ALA A 76 3.89 -9.57 14.61
N ASP A 77 2.66 -9.12 14.79
CA ASP A 77 1.83 -9.53 15.91
C ASP A 77 1.25 -10.95 15.76
N ALA A 78 0.46 -11.39 16.74
CA ALA A 78 -0.07 -12.75 16.82
C ALA A 78 -1.07 -13.11 15.71
N SER A 79 -1.66 -12.13 15.00
CA SER A 79 -2.58 -12.39 13.90
C SER A 79 -1.91 -12.60 12.55
N TYR A 80 -0.58 -12.48 12.46
CA TYR A 80 0.17 -12.66 11.22
C TYR A 80 -0.14 -13.98 10.53
N LEU A 81 -0.66 -13.91 9.30
CA LEU A 81 -1.08 -15.07 8.49
C LEU A 81 -1.96 -16.10 9.25
N SER A 82 -2.67 -15.67 10.29
CA SER A 82 -3.40 -16.59 11.17
C SER A 82 -4.59 -17.27 10.49
N HIS A 83 -5.02 -16.74 9.35
CA HIS A 83 -6.10 -17.25 8.51
C HIS A 83 -5.66 -18.36 7.54
N TRP A 84 -4.35 -18.55 7.35
CA TRP A 84 -3.84 -19.70 6.60
C TRP A 84 -4.00 -20.98 7.41
N GLU A 85 -4.22 -22.10 6.73
CA GLU A 85 -4.41 -23.39 7.39
C GLU A 85 -3.15 -23.80 8.17
N ALA A 86 -1.99 -23.70 7.51
CA ALA A 86 -0.69 -24.00 8.09
C ALA A 86 0.31 -22.87 7.79
N PRO A 87 1.48 -22.83 8.45
CA PRO A 87 2.48 -21.77 8.20
C PRO A 87 2.97 -21.68 6.75
N ASP A 88 2.84 -22.76 5.98
CA ASP A 88 3.28 -22.96 4.60
C ASP A 88 2.16 -23.49 3.68
N ARG A 89 0.89 -23.40 4.11
CA ARG A 89 -0.25 -23.90 3.34
C ARG A 89 -1.47 -23.01 3.48
N LEU A 90 -2.04 -22.62 2.33
CA LEU A 90 -3.32 -21.93 2.25
C LEU A 90 -4.48 -22.89 2.57
N GLY A 91 -5.62 -22.33 2.96
CA GLY A 91 -6.81 -23.09 3.29
C GLY A 91 -8.09 -22.42 2.81
N PRO A 92 -9.28 -22.94 3.15
CA PRO A 92 -10.55 -22.40 2.68
C PRO A 92 -10.81 -20.94 3.11
N ALA A 93 -10.10 -20.45 4.15
CA ALA A 93 -10.16 -19.07 4.61
C ALA A 93 -9.18 -18.11 3.87
N ALA A 94 -8.38 -18.62 2.93
CA ALA A 94 -7.37 -17.87 2.18
C ALA A 94 -7.21 -18.46 0.77
N LEU A 95 -8.00 -18.00 -0.20
CA LEU A 95 -7.94 -18.48 -1.57
C LEU A 95 -6.76 -17.84 -2.33
N ASP A 96 -6.22 -18.56 -3.31
CA ASP A 96 -5.01 -18.20 -4.07
C ASP A 96 -5.03 -16.76 -4.63
N ASP A 97 -6.14 -16.38 -5.26
CA ASP A 97 -6.33 -15.10 -5.96
C ASP A 97 -6.99 -14.01 -5.09
N GLN A 98 -7.17 -14.27 -3.79
CA GLN A 98 -7.52 -13.21 -2.84
C GLN A 98 -6.28 -12.39 -2.49
N PRO A 99 -6.43 -11.10 -2.17
CA PRO A 99 -5.31 -10.30 -1.68
C PRO A 99 -4.78 -10.91 -0.37
N VAL A 100 -3.46 -10.95 -0.23
CA VAL A 100 -2.86 -11.34 1.04
C VAL A 100 -3.18 -10.27 2.08
N THR A 101 -3.66 -10.71 3.25
CA THR A 101 -3.92 -9.84 4.40
C THR A 101 -3.30 -10.42 5.66
N ARG A 102 -3.46 -9.73 6.80
CA ARG A 102 -2.79 -10.09 8.05
C ARG A 102 -1.28 -10.19 7.87
N VAL A 103 -0.72 -9.21 7.15
CA VAL A 103 0.71 -9.03 6.95
C VAL A 103 1.15 -7.75 7.65
N SER A 104 2.35 -7.77 8.23
CA SER A 104 2.95 -6.58 8.83
C SER A 104 3.63 -5.73 7.76
N TRP A 105 3.83 -4.45 8.05
CA TRP A 105 4.57 -3.55 7.18
C TRP A 105 5.96 -4.09 6.85
N PHE A 106 6.65 -4.69 7.83
CA PHE A 106 7.97 -5.29 7.63
C PHE A 106 7.96 -6.44 6.62
N SER A 107 6.94 -7.30 6.69
CA SER A 107 6.81 -8.44 5.78
C SER A 107 6.40 -8.00 4.37
N ALA A 108 5.53 -6.99 4.26
CA ALA A 108 5.13 -6.38 2.99
C ALA A 108 6.32 -5.69 2.31
N LYS A 109 7.09 -4.89 3.06
CA LYS A 109 8.32 -4.27 2.58
C LYS A 109 9.34 -5.31 2.10
N ALA A 110 9.59 -6.35 2.90
CA ALA A 110 10.55 -7.38 2.54
C ALA A 110 10.12 -8.20 1.31
N TYR A 111 8.81 -8.39 1.11
CA TYR A 111 8.28 -8.98 -0.11
C TYR A 111 8.64 -8.12 -1.33
N CYS A 112 8.34 -6.82 -1.30
CA CYS A 112 8.65 -5.94 -2.43
C CYS A 112 10.15 -5.84 -2.68
N GLU A 113 10.97 -5.77 -1.64
CA GLU A 113 12.44 -5.76 -1.76
C GLU A 113 12.99 -7.03 -2.41
N ALA A 114 12.41 -8.20 -2.11
CA ALA A 114 12.79 -9.46 -2.73
C ALA A 114 12.51 -9.51 -4.24
N LEU A 115 11.65 -8.62 -4.75
CA LEU A 115 11.36 -8.44 -6.18
C LEU A 115 12.16 -7.29 -6.81
N GLY A 116 13.06 -6.66 -6.06
CA GLY A 116 13.75 -5.43 -6.49
C GLY A 116 12.80 -4.25 -6.66
N ALA A 117 11.77 -4.20 -5.83
CA ALA A 117 10.75 -3.16 -5.74
C ALA A 117 10.70 -2.60 -4.30
N ARG A 118 9.73 -1.74 -4.01
CA ARG A 118 9.45 -1.16 -2.68
C ARG A 118 7.94 -1.07 -2.45
N LEU A 119 7.53 -0.70 -1.25
CA LEU A 119 6.15 -0.21 -1.07
C LEU A 119 6.00 1.14 -1.78
N PRO A 120 4.81 1.48 -2.32
CA PRO A 120 4.53 2.83 -2.78
C PRO A 120 4.63 3.80 -1.61
N THR A 121 5.06 5.03 -1.88
CA THR A 121 4.88 6.14 -0.93
C THR A 121 3.38 6.48 -0.83
N GLU A 122 3.00 7.20 0.22
CA GLU A 122 1.65 7.71 0.37
C GLU A 122 1.21 8.52 -0.84
N TYR A 123 2.04 9.45 -1.31
CA TYR A 123 1.67 10.33 -2.42
C TYR A 123 1.52 9.59 -3.75
N GLU A 124 2.40 8.63 -4.03
CA GLU A 124 2.24 7.73 -5.19
C GLU A 124 0.94 6.92 -5.11
N TRP A 125 0.60 6.42 -3.91
CA TRP A 125 -0.65 5.69 -3.72
C TRP A 125 -1.87 6.59 -3.90
N GLU A 126 -1.85 7.80 -3.34
CA GLU A 126 -2.92 8.80 -3.45
C GLU A 126 -3.15 9.26 -4.88
N GLU A 127 -2.09 9.47 -5.67
CA GLU A 127 -2.20 9.83 -7.08
C GLU A 127 -2.94 8.76 -7.87
N VAL A 128 -2.56 7.49 -7.68
CA VAL A 128 -3.19 6.36 -8.38
C VAL A 128 -4.62 6.14 -7.86
N ALA A 129 -4.86 6.35 -6.56
CA ALA A 129 -6.18 6.23 -5.95
C ALA A 129 -7.12 7.36 -6.33
N ALA A 130 -6.62 8.54 -6.71
CA ALA A 130 -7.43 9.66 -7.18
C ALA A 130 -8.03 9.40 -8.57
N ALA A 131 -7.43 8.51 -9.37
CA ALA A 131 -7.87 8.25 -10.74
C ALA A 131 -9.14 7.38 -10.83
N SER A 132 -10.04 7.76 -11.73
CA SER A 132 -11.16 6.93 -12.19
C SER A 132 -10.84 6.19 -13.49
N GLU A 133 -11.80 5.48 -14.06
CA GLU A 133 -11.64 4.81 -15.36
C GLU A 133 -11.31 5.79 -16.51
N VAL A 134 -11.64 7.08 -16.38
CA VAL A 134 -11.52 8.08 -17.46
C VAL A 134 -10.80 9.37 -17.08
N ALA A 135 -10.46 9.57 -15.80
CA ALA A 135 -9.78 10.77 -15.32
C ALA A 135 -8.60 10.42 -14.40
N ARG A 136 -7.51 11.20 -14.49
CA ARG A 136 -6.33 11.04 -13.61
C ARG A 136 -6.61 11.51 -12.18
N ASP A 137 -7.53 12.45 -12.00
CA ASP A 137 -8.02 12.88 -10.70
C ASP A 137 -9.54 13.07 -10.79
N ALA A 138 -10.28 12.18 -10.14
CA ALA A 138 -11.72 12.19 -10.03
C ALA A 138 -12.18 12.57 -8.61
N ARG A 139 -11.27 13.08 -7.75
CA ARG A 139 -11.63 13.41 -6.37
C ARG A 139 -12.66 14.51 -6.25
N SER A 140 -12.92 15.31 -7.28
CA SER A 140 -14.01 16.29 -7.29
C SER A 140 -15.33 15.75 -7.85
N ASP A 141 -15.34 14.53 -8.43
CA ASP A 141 -16.54 13.90 -8.99
C ASP A 141 -17.42 13.32 -7.87
N PRO A 142 -18.67 13.78 -7.70
CA PRO A 142 -19.59 13.26 -6.69
C PRO A 142 -19.89 11.77 -6.83
N LEU A 143 -19.96 11.23 -8.05
CA LEU A 143 -20.24 9.80 -8.29
C LEU A 143 -19.05 8.95 -7.88
N PHE A 144 -17.83 9.41 -8.17
CA PHE A 144 -16.60 8.78 -7.72
C PHE A 144 -16.52 8.75 -6.18
N ARG A 145 -16.77 9.89 -5.52
CA ARG A 145 -16.84 9.98 -4.05
C ARG A 145 -17.90 9.03 -3.48
N GLN A 146 -19.09 9.00 -4.06
CA GLN A 146 -20.19 8.14 -3.60
C GLN A 146 -19.83 6.66 -3.72
N LYS A 147 -19.18 6.23 -4.81
CA LYS A 147 -18.70 4.85 -5.00
C LYS A 147 -17.74 4.43 -3.89
N ILE A 148 -16.81 5.31 -3.51
CA ILE A 148 -15.86 5.09 -2.42
C ILE A 148 -16.59 5.01 -1.07
N LEU A 149 -17.48 5.95 -0.76
CA LEU A 149 -18.23 5.98 0.51
C LEU A 149 -19.19 4.79 0.67
N ALA A 150 -19.73 4.28 -0.43
CA ALA A 150 -20.56 3.08 -0.42
C ALA A 150 -19.79 1.85 0.05
N TRP A 151 -18.47 1.77 -0.21
CA TRP A 151 -17.63 0.70 0.32
C TRP A 151 -17.42 0.83 1.83
N TYR A 152 -17.12 2.02 2.32
CA TYR A 152 -16.96 2.27 3.77
C TYR A 152 -18.20 1.93 4.60
N SER A 153 -19.38 2.07 3.99
CA SER A 153 -20.67 1.82 4.65
C SER A 153 -21.03 0.32 4.74
N ARG A 154 -20.27 -0.57 4.10
CA ARG A 154 -20.56 -2.00 4.08
C ARG A 154 -19.73 -2.75 5.13
N PRO A 155 -20.33 -3.70 5.87
CA PRO A 155 -19.55 -4.62 6.69
C PRO A 155 -18.51 -5.35 5.85
N THR A 156 -17.34 -5.64 6.44
CA THR A 156 -16.33 -6.46 5.75
C THR A 156 -16.86 -7.88 5.56
N GLU A 157 -17.20 -8.23 4.33
CA GLU A 157 -17.54 -9.59 3.90
C GLU A 157 -16.27 -10.44 3.66
N ALA A 158 -16.44 -11.68 3.18
CA ALA A 158 -15.33 -12.46 2.65
C ALA A 158 -14.65 -11.69 1.50
N LEU A 159 -13.32 -11.69 1.48
CA LEU A 159 -12.57 -10.94 0.47
C LEU A 159 -12.84 -11.52 -0.92
N ALA A 160 -13.16 -10.67 -1.88
CA ALA A 160 -13.24 -11.07 -3.28
C ALA A 160 -11.83 -11.37 -3.84
N GLN A 161 -11.79 -12.01 -5.02
CA GLN A 161 -10.55 -12.13 -5.79
C GLN A 161 -10.06 -10.76 -6.27
N VAL A 162 -8.76 -10.61 -6.49
CA VAL A 162 -8.18 -9.41 -7.09
C VAL A 162 -8.63 -9.25 -8.55
N GLY A 163 -8.73 -8.01 -9.02
CA GLY A 163 -8.98 -7.66 -10.41
C GLY A 163 -10.45 -7.71 -10.85
N GLN A 164 -11.40 -7.71 -9.90
CA GLN A 164 -12.83 -7.71 -10.20
C GLN A 164 -13.36 -6.31 -10.50
N SER A 165 -12.70 -5.26 -10.00
CA SER A 165 -13.06 -3.87 -10.31
C SER A 165 -12.48 -3.43 -11.67
N PRO A 166 -13.16 -2.53 -12.41
CA PRO A 166 -12.57 -1.90 -13.59
C PRO A 166 -11.25 -1.20 -13.24
N PRO A 167 -10.24 -1.25 -14.13
CA PRO A 167 -9.02 -0.48 -13.93
C PRO A 167 -9.28 1.02 -14.06
N ASN A 168 -8.57 1.83 -13.29
CA ASN A 168 -8.48 3.27 -13.53
C ASN A 168 -7.74 3.58 -14.85
N ILE A 169 -7.63 4.86 -15.20
CA ILE A 169 -6.97 5.31 -16.45
C ILE A 169 -5.49 4.88 -16.55
N PHE A 170 -4.84 4.57 -15.43
CA PHE A 170 -3.47 4.06 -15.39
C PHE A 170 -3.40 2.53 -15.58
N GLY A 171 -4.54 1.85 -15.66
CA GLY A 171 -4.59 0.40 -15.76
C GLY A 171 -4.46 -0.32 -14.40
N VAL A 172 -4.71 0.37 -13.29
CA VAL A 172 -4.61 -0.14 -11.92
C VAL A 172 -6.00 -0.42 -11.36
N GLN A 173 -6.17 -1.59 -10.72
CA GLN A 173 -7.43 -2.08 -10.16
C GLN A 173 -7.40 -2.09 -8.64
N ASP A 174 -8.60 -2.16 -8.07
CA ASP A 174 -8.87 -2.40 -6.64
C ASP A 174 -8.25 -1.37 -5.68
N MET A 175 -8.02 -0.13 -6.14
CA MET A 175 -7.55 0.97 -5.29
C MET A 175 -8.56 1.32 -4.18
N HIS A 176 -9.85 1.14 -4.48
CA HIS A 176 -10.96 1.26 -3.53
C HIS A 176 -11.81 0.00 -3.62
N GLY A 177 -12.23 -0.55 -2.48
CA GLY A 177 -13.26 -1.60 -2.48
C GLY A 177 -12.85 -3.00 -2.01
N LEU A 178 -11.55 -3.28 -1.84
CA LEU A 178 -11.08 -4.64 -1.57
C LEU A 178 -10.36 -4.78 -0.22
N VAL A 179 -9.20 -4.14 -0.08
CA VAL A 179 -8.40 -4.12 1.15
C VAL A 179 -7.78 -2.74 1.37
N TRP A 180 -7.43 -2.44 2.61
CA TRP A 180 -6.45 -1.42 2.92
C TRP A 180 -5.06 -1.85 2.47
N GLU A 181 -4.18 -0.89 2.21
CA GLU A 181 -2.83 -1.18 1.72
C GLU A 181 -1.75 -0.46 2.51
N TRP A 182 -0.71 -1.19 2.88
CA TRP A 182 0.51 -0.59 3.42
C TRP A 182 1.19 0.29 2.39
N VAL A 183 1.59 1.48 2.81
CA VAL A 183 2.52 2.37 2.10
C VAL A 183 3.84 2.47 2.87
N LEU A 184 4.90 2.92 2.19
CA LEU A 184 6.25 2.99 2.72
C LEU A 184 6.33 3.87 3.97
N ASP A 185 5.73 5.05 3.92
CA ASP A 185 5.80 6.14 4.87
C ASP A 185 4.51 6.30 5.68
N PHE A 186 3.87 5.18 6.04
CA PHE A 186 2.55 5.16 6.68
C PHE A 186 2.43 6.03 7.95
N GLY A 187 3.54 6.27 8.67
CA GLY A 187 3.58 7.05 9.91
C GLY A 187 4.00 8.53 9.76
N SER A 188 4.41 9.00 8.58
CA SER A 188 5.03 10.33 8.42
C SER A 188 4.09 11.51 8.69
N VAL A 189 2.86 11.49 8.14
CA VAL A 189 1.85 12.57 8.26
C VAL A 189 1.40 12.81 9.71
N LEU A 190 1.57 11.82 10.58
CA LEU A 190 1.05 11.84 11.94
C LEU A 190 2.08 12.36 12.94
N VAL A 191 3.37 12.18 12.65
CA VAL A 191 4.44 12.68 13.52
C VAL A 191 4.49 14.22 13.51
N SER A 192 4.13 14.88 12.39
CA SER A 192 4.05 16.35 12.38
C SER A 192 2.74 16.89 12.98
N ASN A 193 1.63 16.14 12.90
CA ASN A 193 0.29 16.68 13.18
C ASN A 193 -0.40 16.07 14.42
N ASP A 194 0.11 14.98 15.00
CA ASP A 194 -0.33 14.38 16.28
C ASP A 194 0.80 14.51 17.31
N SER A 195 1.18 15.75 17.60
CA SER A 195 2.16 16.06 18.65
C SER A 195 1.46 16.13 20.01
N ARG A 196 1.28 14.98 20.65
CA ARG A 196 0.83 14.89 22.05
C ARG A 196 1.81 15.55 23.03
N ASP A 197 3.06 15.75 22.58
CA ASP A 197 4.14 16.48 23.26
C ASP A 197 4.47 17.85 22.61
N ALA A 198 3.56 18.43 21.81
CA ALA A 198 3.78 19.75 21.20
C ALA A 198 4.03 20.82 22.28
N LYS A 199 5.18 21.51 22.17
CA LYS A 199 5.55 22.64 23.04
C LYS A 199 4.73 23.92 22.77
N ASP A 200 4.07 24.00 21.61
CA ASP A 200 3.40 25.21 21.11
C ASP A 200 1.88 25.24 21.39
N GLY A 201 1.41 24.53 22.42
CA GLY A 201 0.05 24.68 22.94
C GLY A 201 -1.08 24.01 22.14
N LEU A 202 -0.80 23.44 20.96
CA LEU A 202 -1.77 22.67 20.18
C LEU A 202 -1.76 21.19 20.58
N ARG A 203 -2.26 20.89 21.78
CA ARG A 203 -2.50 19.51 22.27
C ARG A 203 -3.83 18.97 21.74
N PHE A 204 -3.88 18.64 20.46
CA PHE A 204 -5.06 18.05 19.85
C PHE A 204 -4.82 16.59 19.45
N CYS A 205 -5.72 15.71 19.86
CA CYS A 205 -5.85 14.38 19.26
C CYS A 205 -6.48 14.55 17.87
N GLY A 206 -5.71 14.31 16.80
CA GLY A 206 -6.23 14.32 15.43
C GLY A 206 -5.92 15.57 14.59
N GLY A 207 -4.73 16.17 14.71
CA GLY A 207 -4.34 17.33 13.91
C GLY A 207 -4.31 17.10 12.39
N ALA A 208 -4.36 15.84 11.90
CA ALA A 208 -4.55 15.54 10.49
C ALA A 208 -5.83 16.15 9.90
N GLY A 209 -6.91 16.28 10.69
CA GLY A 209 -8.13 16.96 10.25
C GLY A 209 -8.01 18.49 10.15
N LEU A 210 -7.02 19.08 10.82
CA LEU A 210 -6.73 20.51 10.72
C LEU A 210 -5.97 20.85 9.44
N THR A 211 -5.16 19.91 8.94
CA THR A 211 -4.32 20.08 7.75
C THR A 211 -4.92 19.49 6.48
N ALA A 212 -6.10 18.86 6.55
CA ALA A 212 -6.81 18.35 5.38
C ALA A 212 -7.17 19.52 4.44
N ASP A 213 -6.86 19.38 3.15
CA ASP A 213 -7.21 20.41 2.14
C ASP A 213 -8.73 20.47 1.93
N ASP A 214 -9.39 19.32 1.89
CA ASP A 214 -10.86 19.18 1.86
C ASP A 214 -11.35 18.42 3.11
N LYS A 215 -11.95 19.14 4.06
CA LYS A 215 -12.51 18.56 5.30
C LYS A 215 -13.78 17.74 5.05
N THR A 216 -14.35 17.79 3.86
CA THR A 216 -15.51 16.99 3.47
C THR A 216 -15.11 15.65 2.84
N ASP A 217 -13.82 15.45 2.55
CA ASP A 217 -13.29 14.17 2.09
C ASP A 217 -13.17 13.17 3.26
N TYR A 218 -14.33 12.60 3.62
CA TYR A 218 -14.43 11.60 4.68
C TYR A 218 -13.55 10.37 4.39
N ALA A 219 -13.39 9.98 3.12
CA ALA A 219 -12.57 8.83 2.76
C ALA A 219 -11.08 9.08 3.02
N ALA A 220 -10.56 10.27 2.70
CA ALA A 220 -9.20 10.68 3.05
C ALA A 220 -9.01 10.76 4.57
N LEU A 221 -9.96 11.34 5.30
CA LEU A 221 -9.90 11.44 6.77
C LEU A 221 -9.91 10.06 7.45
N MET A 222 -10.73 9.12 6.97
CA MET A 222 -10.73 7.74 7.44
C MET A 222 -9.39 7.04 7.18
N ARG A 223 -8.77 7.28 6.02
CA ARG A 223 -7.43 6.75 5.68
C ARG A 223 -6.36 7.28 6.61
N ALA A 224 -6.33 8.59 6.86
CA ALA A 224 -5.41 9.20 7.81
C ALA A 224 -5.60 8.66 9.23
N ALA A 225 -6.85 8.57 9.71
CA ALA A 225 -7.17 8.03 11.03
C ALA A 225 -6.79 6.55 11.17
N PHE A 226 -7.06 5.73 10.15
CA PHE A 226 -6.68 4.32 10.17
C PHE A 226 -5.17 4.17 10.27
N ARG A 227 -4.40 4.91 9.46
CA ARG A 227 -2.93 4.93 9.53
C ARG A 227 -2.41 5.37 10.91
N ALA A 228 -3.06 6.34 11.55
CA ALA A 228 -2.72 6.82 12.89
C ALA A 228 -2.79 5.74 13.97
N SER A 229 -3.65 4.75 13.76
CA SER A 229 -3.84 3.65 14.68
C SER A 229 -2.84 2.50 14.49
N LEU A 230 -2.06 2.51 13.40
CA LEU A 230 -1.19 1.40 13.03
C LEU A 230 0.22 1.53 13.62
N ALA A 231 0.74 0.40 14.11
CA ALA A 231 2.17 0.20 14.29
C ALA A 231 2.69 -0.73 13.19
N ALA A 232 3.97 -0.61 12.80
CA ALA A 232 4.55 -1.39 11.69
C ALA A 232 4.42 -2.92 11.86
N ARG A 233 4.34 -3.41 13.10
CA ARG A 233 4.16 -4.85 13.42
C ARG A 233 2.70 -5.32 13.38
N TYR A 234 1.74 -4.41 13.33
CA TYR A 234 0.32 -4.78 13.36
C TYR A 234 -0.08 -5.51 12.10
N THR A 235 -1.02 -6.44 12.25
CA THR A 235 -1.58 -7.20 11.14
C THR A 235 -3.10 -7.17 11.25
N THR A 236 -3.80 -6.83 10.16
CA THR A 236 -5.27 -6.67 10.18
C THR A 236 -5.91 -7.52 9.10
N LYS A 237 -7.14 -7.99 9.37
CA LYS A 237 -7.91 -8.91 8.50
C LYS A 237 -8.17 -8.39 7.07
N ASN A 238 -8.08 -7.09 6.86
CA ASN A 238 -8.35 -6.42 5.59
C ASN A 238 -7.23 -5.42 5.22
N LEU A 239 -6.00 -5.65 5.71
CA LEU A 239 -4.82 -4.84 5.38
C LEU A 239 -3.82 -5.72 4.64
N GLY A 240 -3.64 -5.41 3.35
CA GLY A 240 -2.69 -6.00 2.43
C GLY A 240 -1.70 -4.96 1.93
N PHE A 241 -1.23 -5.11 0.70
CA PHE A 241 -0.30 -4.18 0.06
C PHE A 241 -0.17 -4.46 -1.44
N ARG A 242 0.48 -3.52 -2.13
CA ARG A 242 0.99 -3.67 -3.49
C ARG A 242 2.41 -3.11 -3.57
N CYS A 243 3.19 -3.50 -4.56
CA CYS A 243 4.54 -2.98 -4.74
C CYS A 243 4.59 -1.85 -5.78
N ALA A 244 5.60 -0.99 -5.64
CA ALA A 244 5.98 0.05 -6.58
C ALA A 244 7.49 -0.03 -6.88
N LYS A 245 7.91 0.51 -8.02
CA LYS A 245 9.30 0.48 -8.46
C LYS A 245 9.65 1.76 -9.19
N ASP A 246 10.79 2.35 -8.86
CA ASP A 246 11.28 3.52 -9.58
C ASP A 246 11.55 3.16 -11.03
N THR A 247 11.14 4.03 -11.95
CA THR A 247 11.67 3.96 -13.32
C THR A 247 13.10 4.49 -13.23
N ARG A 248 14.11 3.71 -13.63
CA ARG A 248 15.45 4.29 -13.80
C ARG A 248 15.28 5.42 -14.81
N ALA A 249 15.53 6.66 -14.39
CA ALA A 249 15.91 7.68 -15.35
C ALA A 249 17.13 7.09 -16.07
N LEU A 250 17.01 6.85 -17.37
CA LEU A 250 18.20 6.75 -18.21
C LEU A 250 18.85 8.12 -18.05
N SER A 251 19.80 8.22 -17.13
CA SER A 251 20.73 9.33 -17.13
C SER A 251 21.33 9.32 -18.53
N SER A 252 20.98 10.33 -19.32
CA SER A 252 21.66 10.63 -20.55
C SER A 252 23.10 10.95 -20.16
N GLU A 253 23.95 9.94 -20.12
CA GLU A 253 25.34 10.14 -20.49
C GLU A 253 25.30 10.51 -21.98
N ALA A 254 25.22 11.82 -22.22
CA ALA A 254 25.57 12.41 -23.49
C ALA A 254 27.10 12.25 -23.68
N PRO A 255 27.57 12.06 -24.92
CA PRO A 255 28.85 11.43 -25.26
C PRO A 255 30.11 12.16 -24.77
#